data_AF-A0A9P3J7B6-F1
#
_entry.id   AF-A0A9P3J7B6-F1
#
_cell.length_a   1.000
_cell.length_b   1.000
_cell.length_c   1.000
_cell.angle_alpha   90.00
_cell.angle_beta   90.00
_cell.angle_gamma   90.00
#
_symmetry.space_group_name_H-M   'P 1'
#
loop_
_entity.id
_entity.type
_entity.pdbx_description
1 polymer ?
#
loop_
_entity_poly.entity_id
_entity_poly.type
_entity_poly.pdbx_seq_one_letter_code
_entity_poly.pdbx_strand_id
1 'polypeptide(L)'
;MAAIAPSASLPSHLFSLKSSPTGSLRRAAKPLPPVEKLSQVSQQPRRRRPAFARVAAPEPEPPRSRSVAQNSAPSSNTSAATPPPSPSPSASTSPPLREPPVEKRLFEHVIEAQQFSRDLLSEIFEVADEMQHILEGRGGAGCSDMLRGYLMATLFYEPSTRTRLSFESAMKRLGGEVLTTENAREFSSAAKGESLADSIRTVQAYADVIVLRHYEEGAAKLASEVASVPIVNAGDGPGQHPTQSLLDMYTIQREIGRLDNIRVGLVGDLANGRTARSLAYLLSKFSNNKIIFVAPEVVRMKDDIKDYLTSRGVEWEESSDLMDVAVQCDVIYQTRIQRERFGGRMEDYEAARGKYIVDRRVMDALGKDAIVMHPLPRLDEITTDVDSDPRASYFRQARNGVYIRMALLKLLLIGR
;
A
#
# COMPACT_ATOMS: atom_id res chain seq x y z
N MET A 1 45.30 43.74 -67.29
CA MET A 1 44.42 43.74 -66.10
C MET A 1 44.64 42.40 -65.41
N ALA A 2 45.74 42.18 -64.68
CA ALA A 2 46.10 42.69 -63.34
C ALA A 2 45.14 42.16 -62.25
N ALA A 3 45.54 41.68 -61.08
CA ALA A 3 46.80 41.22 -60.46
C ALA A 3 46.38 40.73 -59.05
N ILE A 4 46.81 39.56 -58.58
CA ILE A 4 47.83 39.32 -57.52
C ILE A 4 47.36 39.64 -56.08
N ALA A 5 47.62 38.66 -55.19
CA ALA A 5 47.51 38.66 -53.71
C ALA A 5 48.52 39.65 -53.04
N PRO A 6 48.93 39.64 -51.73
CA PRO A 6 49.02 38.52 -50.77
C PRO A 6 48.85 38.82 -49.25
N SER A 7 49.02 37.74 -48.46
CA SER A 7 49.64 37.63 -47.11
C SER A 7 48.98 38.36 -45.91
N ALA A 8 49.09 37.93 -44.64
CA ALA A 8 50.10 37.12 -43.94
C ALA A 8 49.45 36.49 -42.66
N SER A 9 49.68 35.22 -42.34
CA SER A 9 50.71 34.65 -41.43
C SER A 9 50.32 34.56 -39.93
N LEU A 10 50.22 33.31 -39.45
CA LEU A 10 50.31 32.85 -38.05
C LEU A 10 51.66 33.26 -37.40
N PRO A 11 51.84 33.12 -36.07
CA PRO A 11 52.36 31.83 -35.59
C PRO A 11 51.76 31.33 -34.25
N SER A 12 51.60 30.01 -34.25
CA SER A 12 51.63 29.11 -33.09
C SER A 12 52.98 29.14 -32.36
N HIS A 13 52.97 29.14 -31.02
CA HIS A 13 54.12 28.70 -30.23
C HIS A 13 53.72 27.66 -29.18
N LEU A 14 54.04 26.42 -29.55
CA LEU A 14 54.61 25.40 -28.69
C LEU A 14 55.46 25.97 -27.55
N PHE A 15 55.30 25.45 -26.33
CA PHE A 15 56.43 25.29 -25.42
C PHE A 15 56.49 23.86 -24.88
N SER A 16 57.67 23.27 -25.05
CA SER A 16 58.04 21.91 -24.68
C SER A 16 58.69 21.88 -23.28
N LEU A 17 58.62 20.69 -22.69
CA LEU A 17 59.16 20.23 -21.41
C LEU A 17 60.61 20.64 -21.09
N LYS A 18 60.89 20.84 -19.79
CA LYS A 18 62.09 20.32 -19.09
C LYS A 18 61.94 20.35 -17.54
N SER A 19 61.76 19.15 -16.98
CA SER A 19 62.33 18.53 -15.77
C SER A 19 62.92 19.34 -14.58
N SER A 20 62.36 19.01 -13.38
CA SER A 20 63.00 18.60 -12.09
C SER A 20 63.64 19.64 -11.14
N PRO A 21 63.84 19.36 -9.80
CA PRO A 21 63.22 18.38 -8.88
C PRO A 21 62.83 18.94 -7.47
N THR A 22 62.35 18.04 -6.59
CA THR A 22 62.32 18.07 -5.10
C THR A 22 61.15 18.76 -4.35
N GLY A 23 60.55 18.02 -3.41
CA GLY A 23 59.58 18.55 -2.43
C GLY A 23 58.54 17.55 -1.91
N SER A 24 59.00 16.43 -1.32
CA SER A 24 58.14 15.44 -0.64
C SER A 24 57.51 16.00 0.63
N LEU A 25 56.19 16.10 0.70
CA LEU A 25 55.41 16.13 1.96
C LEU A 25 54.15 15.25 1.81
N ARG A 26 54.34 13.93 1.98
CA ARG A 26 53.24 13.01 2.28
C ARG A 26 52.76 13.28 3.71
N ARG A 27 51.53 13.79 3.87
CA ARG A 27 50.81 13.74 5.14
C ARG A 27 50.21 12.34 5.29
N ALA A 28 50.80 11.53 6.17
CA ALA A 28 50.31 10.21 6.50
C ALA A 28 48.95 10.29 7.22
N ALA A 29 47.92 9.70 6.63
CA ALA A 29 46.69 9.37 7.34
C ALA A 29 46.95 8.15 8.23
N LYS A 30 46.67 8.27 9.53
CA LYS A 30 46.76 7.16 10.49
C LYS A 30 45.72 6.08 10.13
N PRO A 31 46.08 4.79 10.14
CA PRO A 31 45.11 3.72 9.97
C PRO A 31 44.24 3.56 11.22
N LEU A 32 42.94 3.30 11.00
CA LEU A 32 41.99 2.86 12.02
C LEU A 32 42.40 1.46 12.54
N PRO A 33 42.21 1.16 13.84
CA PRO A 33 42.55 -0.16 14.37
C PRO A 33 41.53 -1.21 13.90
N PRO A 34 41.94 -2.49 13.82
CA PRO A 34 41.07 -3.57 13.36
C PRO A 34 40.01 -3.93 14.40
N VAL A 35 38.81 -4.26 13.93
CA VAL A 35 37.73 -4.84 14.74
C VAL A 35 38.10 -6.29 15.08
N GLU A 36 38.50 -6.54 16.31
CA GLU A 36 38.75 -7.89 16.81
C GLU A 36 37.44 -8.68 17.01
N LYS A 37 37.46 -9.92 16.53
CA LYS A 37 36.48 -10.97 16.83
C LYS A 37 36.52 -11.28 18.33
N LEU A 38 35.38 -11.15 19.01
CA LEU A 38 35.18 -11.77 20.33
C LEU A 38 34.27 -12.97 20.19
N SER A 39 34.89 -14.14 20.14
CA SER A 39 34.28 -15.44 20.39
C SER A 39 34.90 -16.06 21.65
N GLN A 40 34.02 -16.35 22.61
CA GLN A 40 34.08 -17.39 23.65
C GLN A 40 34.65 -17.10 25.06
N VAL A 41 33.68 -17.12 26.00
CA VAL A 41 33.59 -17.87 27.26
C VAL A 41 34.40 -17.37 28.48
N SER A 42 33.65 -16.92 29.50
CA SER A 42 33.98 -17.15 30.91
C SER A 42 32.70 -17.53 31.67
N GLN A 43 32.77 -18.64 32.40
CA GLN A 43 31.69 -19.26 33.18
C GLN A 43 31.79 -18.84 34.66
N GLN A 44 30.60 -18.71 35.30
CA GLN A 44 30.24 -18.95 36.72
C GLN A 44 29.46 -17.79 37.38
N PRO A 45 28.63 -18.01 38.42
CA PRO A 45 27.71 -19.13 38.66
C PRO A 45 26.25 -18.64 38.85
N ARG A 46 25.29 -19.55 38.60
CA ARG A 46 23.83 -19.32 38.69
C ARG A 46 23.37 -19.03 40.12
N ARG A 47 22.74 -17.87 40.35
CA ARG A 47 21.86 -17.64 41.51
C ARG A 47 20.39 -17.88 41.11
N ARG A 48 19.76 -18.84 41.79
CA ARG A 48 18.35 -19.23 41.67
C ARG A 48 17.44 -18.07 42.11
N ARG A 49 16.42 -17.76 41.32
CA ARG A 49 15.22 -17.02 41.73
C ARG A 49 13.98 -17.93 41.58
N PRO A 50 12.98 -17.79 42.46
CA PRO A 50 11.97 -18.82 42.68
C PRO A 50 10.89 -18.83 41.60
N ALA A 51 10.35 -20.02 41.35
CA ALA A 51 9.29 -20.29 40.40
C ALA A 51 7.94 -19.73 40.89
N PHE A 52 7.22 -19.04 40.00
CA PHE A 52 5.82 -18.71 40.18
C PHE A 52 4.97 -19.97 40.06
N ALA A 53 4.15 -20.22 41.08
CA ALA A 53 3.21 -21.33 41.15
C ALA A 53 2.11 -21.18 40.10
N ARG A 54 1.94 -22.21 39.27
CA ARG A 54 0.75 -22.44 38.44
C ARG A 54 -0.37 -22.95 39.35
N VAL A 55 -1.49 -22.24 39.39
CA VAL A 55 -2.74 -22.72 39.98
C VAL A 55 -3.34 -23.73 39.00
N ALA A 56 -3.50 -24.98 39.45
CA ALA A 56 -4.12 -26.07 38.71
C ALA A 56 -5.65 -26.00 38.86
N ALA A 57 -6.36 -26.25 37.76
CA ALA A 57 -7.80 -26.47 37.73
C ALA A 57 -8.15 -27.86 38.32
N PRO A 58 -9.30 -28.02 38.99
CA PRO A 58 -9.69 -29.32 39.54
C PRO A 58 -10.34 -30.22 38.47
N GLU A 59 -9.92 -31.48 38.44
CA GLU A 59 -10.55 -32.57 37.68
C GLU A 59 -11.91 -32.98 38.29
N PRO A 60 -12.88 -33.46 37.48
CA PRO A 60 -14.16 -33.94 37.98
C PRO A 60 -14.09 -35.41 38.44
N GLU A 61 -14.63 -35.69 39.63
CA GLU A 61 -14.80 -37.04 40.19
C GLU A 61 -15.84 -37.89 39.42
N PRO A 62 -15.67 -39.22 39.35
CA PRO A 62 -16.64 -40.14 38.75
C PRO A 62 -17.79 -40.47 39.73
N PRO A 63 -19.03 -40.72 39.25
CA PRO A 63 -20.15 -40.97 40.13
C PRO A 63 -20.09 -42.36 40.76
N ARG A 64 -20.27 -42.40 42.08
CA ARG A 64 -20.42 -43.61 42.89
C ARG A 64 -21.79 -44.25 42.67
N SER A 65 -21.78 -45.56 42.46
CA SER A 65 -22.94 -46.44 42.46
C SER A 65 -23.61 -46.50 43.84
N ARG A 66 -24.94 -46.40 43.87
CA ARG A 66 -25.76 -46.85 44.99
C ARG A 66 -26.89 -47.73 44.46
N SER A 67 -26.87 -48.97 44.91
CA SER A 67 -27.96 -49.93 44.88
C SER A 67 -29.08 -49.51 45.83
N VAL A 68 -30.34 -49.63 45.40
CA VAL A 68 -31.47 -49.90 46.30
C VAL A 68 -32.49 -50.80 45.60
N ALA A 69 -32.61 -51.99 46.19
CA ALA A 69 -33.76 -52.85 46.41
C ALA A 69 -34.90 -52.99 45.37
N GLN A 70 -35.08 -54.27 45.04
CA GLN A 70 -36.27 -54.96 44.58
C GLN A 70 -37.55 -54.51 45.31
N ASN A 71 -38.65 -54.40 44.56
CA ASN A 71 -39.95 -54.87 45.03
C ASN A 71 -40.86 -55.29 43.87
N SER A 72 -41.63 -56.31 44.18
CA SER A 72 -42.30 -57.30 43.34
C SER A 72 -43.55 -56.79 42.61
N ALA A 73 -43.89 -57.48 41.52
CA ALA A 73 -45.14 -57.37 40.75
C ALA A 73 -46.39 -57.77 41.57
N PRO A 74 -47.64 -57.55 41.08
CA PRO A 74 -48.16 -58.42 40.02
C PRO A 74 -48.94 -57.72 38.90
N SER A 75 -49.10 -58.49 37.84
CA SER A 75 -49.71 -58.27 36.54
C SER A 75 -51.22 -57.93 36.60
N SER A 76 -51.68 -57.07 35.71
CA SER A 76 -53.03 -57.17 35.13
C SER A 76 -53.04 -56.65 33.68
N ASN A 77 -53.64 -57.47 32.82
CA ASN A 77 -53.87 -57.23 31.40
C ASN A 77 -55.00 -56.21 31.19
N THR A 78 -54.80 -55.18 30.36
CA THR A 78 -55.87 -54.59 29.55
C THR A 78 -55.30 -53.90 28.29
N SER A 79 -55.58 -54.55 27.15
CA SER A 79 -55.97 -54.00 25.83
C SER A 79 -55.96 -52.47 25.61
N ALA A 80 -55.19 -52.06 24.59
CA ALA A 80 -55.50 -51.10 23.53
C ALA A 80 -56.02 -49.68 23.86
N ALA A 81 -55.18 -48.68 23.60
CA ALA A 81 -55.56 -47.48 22.82
C ALA A 81 -54.30 -46.69 22.42
N THR A 82 -54.08 -46.53 21.13
CA THR A 82 -53.02 -45.73 20.51
C THR A 82 -53.26 -44.23 20.82
N PRO A 83 -52.25 -43.44 21.24
CA PRO A 83 -52.42 -41.99 21.36
C PRO A 83 -52.45 -41.35 19.95
N PRO A 84 -53.20 -40.26 19.74
CA PRO A 84 -53.25 -39.58 18.45
C PRO A 84 -51.90 -38.93 18.11
N PRO A 85 -51.57 -38.77 16.82
CA PRO A 85 -50.32 -38.14 16.43
C PRO A 85 -50.33 -36.66 16.81
N SER A 86 -49.26 -36.22 17.46
CA SER A 86 -48.94 -34.81 17.69
C SER A 86 -48.85 -34.05 16.37
N PRO A 87 -49.38 -32.81 16.27
CA PRO A 87 -49.35 -32.05 15.03
C PRO A 87 -47.90 -31.69 14.67
N SER A 88 -47.55 -31.94 13.41
CA SER A 88 -46.30 -31.54 12.78
C SER A 88 -46.03 -30.05 12.99
N PRO A 89 -44.78 -29.61 13.24
CA PRO A 89 -44.48 -28.19 13.26
C PRO A 89 -44.76 -27.63 11.87
N SER A 90 -45.74 -26.74 11.78
CA SER A 90 -46.00 -25.92 10.61
C SER A 90 -44.70 -25.24 10.19
N ALA A 91 -44.27 -25.48 8.96
CA ALA A 91 -43.14 -24.79 8.36
C ALA A 91 -43.36 -23.28 8.46
N SER A 92 -42.65 -22.66 9.38
CA SER A 92 -42.44 -21.21 9.42
C SER A 92 -41.73 -20.85 8.12
N THR A 93 -42.48 -20.43 7.10
CA THR A 93 -41.92 -19.74 5.94
C THR A 93 -41.43 -18.39 6.43
N SER A 94 -40.18 -18.35 6.87
CA SER A 94 -39.44 -17.10 6.99
C SER A 94 -39.60 -16.37 5.64
N PRO A 95 -40.01 -15.10 5.63
CA PRO A 95 -39.98 -14.35 4.38
C PRO A 95 -38.53 -14.38 3.86
N PRO A 96 -38.31 -14.48 2.54
CA PRO A 96 -36.96 -14.36 2.00
C PRO A 96 -36.37 -13.07 2.55
N LEU A 97 -35.15 -13.15 3.10
CA LEU A 97 -34.34 -11.98 3.41
C LEU A 97 -34.36 -11.14 2.14
N ARG A 98 -35.08 -10.03 2.21
CA ARG A 98 -35.24 -9.11 1.10
C ARG A 98 -33.85 -8.57 0.86
N GLU A 99 -33.14 -9.08 -0.16
CA GLU A 99 -31.90 -8.47 -0.60
C GLU A 99 -32.22 -6.98 -0.78
N PRO A 100 -31.55 -6.07 -0.05
CA PRO A 100 -31.75 -4.67 -0.30
C PRO A 100 -31.47 -4.46 -1.80
N PRO A 101 -32.29 -3.66 -2.51
CA PRO A 101 -32.01 -3.36 -3.89
C PRO A 101 -30.60 -2.78 -3.92
N VAL A 102 -29.65 -3.54 -4.48
CA VAL A 102 -28.27 -3.08 -4.61
C VAL A 102 -28.36 -1.84 -5.47
N GLU A 103 -28.20 -0.67 -4.87
CA GLU A 103 -28.07 0.56 -5.63
C GLU A 103 -27.00 0.35 -6.70
N LYS A 104 -27.20 0.95 -7.87
CA LYS A 104 -26.32 0.74 -9.01
C LYS A 104 -24.87 0.99 -8.59
N ARG A 105 -24.07 -0.08 -8.54
CA ARG A 105 -22.65 -0.01 -8.18
C ARG A 105 -21.96 0.97 -9.13
N LEU A 106 -21.17 1.89 -8.58
CA LEU A 106 -20.43 2.88 -9.36
C LEU A 106 -19.35 2.22 -10.24
N PHE A 107 -18.81 1.10 -9.79
CA PHE A 107 -17.85 0.25 -10.50
C PHE A 107 -17.90 -1.17 -9.92
N GLU A 108 -17.54 -2.16 -10.73
CA GLU A 108 -17.57 -3.58 -10.33
C GLU A 108 -16.27 -4.03 -9.63
N HIS A 109 -15.14 -3.49 -10.08
CA HIS A 109 -13.80 -3.81 -9.58
C HIS A 109 -12.96 -2.52 -9.46
N VAL A 110 -11.84 -2.60 -8.74
CA VAL A 110 -10.84 -1.54 -8.64
C VAL A 110 -9.51 -2.08 -9.16
N ILE A 111 -9.28 -1.99 -10.48
CA ILE A 111 -8.12 -2.61 -11.13
C ILE A 111 -6.99 -1.64 -11.48
N GLU A 112 -7.30 -0.48 -12.05
CA GLU A 112 -6.32 0.47 -12.59
C GLU A 112 -6.69 1.93 -12.32
N ALA A 113 -5.74 2.87 -12.39
CA ALA A 113 -6.03 4.28 -12.14
C ALA A 113 -6.93 4.90 -13.23
N GLN A 114 -6.78 4.43 -14.46
CA GLN A 114 -7.42 5.01 -15.64
C GLN A 114 -8.94 4.87 -15.62
N GLN A 115 -9.48 3.86 -14.92
CA GLN A 115 -10.92 3.60 -14.80
C GLN A 115 -11.69 4.72 -14.08
N PHE A 116 -11.01 5.56 -13.28
CA PHE A 116 -11.68 6.59 -12.48
C PHE A 116 -11.83 7.88 -13.29
N SER A 117 -13.07 8.28 -13.61
CA SER A 117 -13.35 9.62 -14.15
C SER A 117 -13.26 10.69 -13.05
N ARG A 118 -13.26 11.98 -13.43
CA ARG A 118 -13.32 13.08 -12.45
C ARG A 118 -14.56 12.96 -11.56
N ASP A 119 -15.71 12.70 -12.17
CA ASP A 119 -16.97 12.56 -11.45
C ASP A 119 -16.89 11.39 -10.45
N LEU A 120 -16.34 10.25 -10.90
CA LEU A 120 -16.18 9.10 -10.02
C LEU A 120 -15.20 9.37 -8.86
N LEU A 121 -14.14 10.13 -9.09
CA LEU A 121 -13.24 10.58 -8.02
C LEU A 121 -14.00 11.45 -7.01
N SER A 122 -14.78 12.43 -7.48
CA SER A 122 -15.60 13.28 -6.63
C SER A 122 -16.58 12.46 -5.77
N GLU A 123 -17.28 11.49 -6.36
CA GLU A 123 -18.19 10.62 -5.61
C GLU A 123 -17.46 9.76 -4.56
N ILE A 124 -16.30 9.19 -4.91
CA ILE A 124 -15.48 8.43 -3.95
C ILE A 124 -15.03 9.33 -2.79
N PHE A 125 -14.65 10.57 -3.06
CA PHE A 125 -14.17 11.51 -2.05
C PHE A 125 -15.29 12.00 -1.12
N GLU A 126 -16.48 12.25 -1.64
CA GLU A 126 -17.66 12.56 -0.82
C GLU A 126 -17.96 11.44 0.17
N VAL A 127 -17.96 10.18 -0.29
CA VAL A 127 -18.12 9.03 0.61
C VAL A 127 -16.94 8.90 1.58
N ALA A 128 -15.72 9.21 1.15
CA ALA A 128 -14.55 9.19 2.05
C ALA A 128 -14.64 10.25 3.17
N ASP A 129 -15.20 11.42 2.90
CA ASP A 129 -15.49 12.45 3.91
C ASP A 129 -16.53 11.93 4.93
N GLU A 130 -17.57 11.23 4.48
CA GLU A 130 -18.51 10.55 5.38
C GLU A 130 -17.82 9.50 6.26
N MET A 131 -16.93 8.69 5.66
CA MET A 131 -16.17 7.68 6.39
C MET A 131 -15.26 8.30 7.44
N GLN A 132 -14.67 9.47 7.14
CA GLN A 132 -13.92 10.24 8.11
C GLN A 132 -14.82 10.69 9.27
N HIS A 133 -16.00 11.25 8.99
CA HIS A 133 -16.93 11.68 10.03
C HIS A 133 -17.40 10.54 10.93
N ILE A 134 -17.60 9.34 10.38
CA ILE A 134 -17.89 8.13 11.15
C ILE A 134 -16.71 7.78 12.06
N LEU A 135 -15.49 7.82 11.52
CA LEU A 135 -14.29 7.49 12.29
C LEU A 135 -14.01 8.46 13.43
N GLU A 136 -14.22 9.74 13.16
CA GLU A 136 -13.92 10.86 14.06
C GLU A 136 -15.13 11.25 14.94
N GLY A 137 -16.29 10.63 14.70
CA GLY A 137 -17.57 10.88 15.36
C GLY A 137 -17.67 10.41 16.82
N ARG A 138 -18.73 10.88 17.49
CA ARG A 138 -18.91 10.94 18.96
C ARG A 138 -18.55 9.65 19.72
N GLY A 139 -17.63 9.78 20.68
CA GLY A 139 -17.41 8.83 21.78
C GLY A 139 -16.19 7.92 21.64
N GLY A 140 -15.40 8.04 20.56
CA GLY A 140 -14.16 7.25 20.39
C GLY A 140 -14.38 5.79 20.00
N ALA A 141 -15.64 5.39 19.75
CA ALA A 141 -15.97 4.04 19.27
C ALA A 141 -15.75 3.86 17.76
N GLY A 142 -15.74 4.94 16.96
CA GLY A 142 -15.20 5.01 15.59
C GLY A 142 -15.49 3.82 14.66
N CYS A 143 -16.68 3.24 14.77
CA CYS A 143 -17.13 2.05 14.05
C CYS A 143 -18.59 2.23 13.60
N SER A 144 -18.89 1.65 12.44
CA SER A 144 -20.21 1.55 11.82
C SER A 144 -20.51 0.07 11.58
N ASP A 145 -21.79 -0.31 11.50
CA ASP A 145 -22.20 -1.69 11.17
C ASP A 145 -22.67 -1.82 9.70
N MET A 146 -22.34 -0.85 8.84
CA MET A 146 -22.78 -0.80 7.43
C MET A 146 -22.43 -2.07 6.62
N LEU A 147 -21.30 -2.69 6.92
CA LEU A 147 -20.81 -3.91 6.26
C LEU A 147 -20.93 -5.13 7.19
N ARG A 148 -21.78 -5.07 8.22
CA ARG A 148 -22.04 -6.22 9.08
C ARG A 148 -22.57 -7.39 8.26
N GLY A 149 -21.92 -8.53 8.40
CA GLY A 149 -22.25 -9.76 7.67
C GLY A 149 -21.51 -9.92 6.33
N TYR A 150 -20.76 -8.90 5.89
CA TYR A 150 -19.87 -9.02 4.74
C TYR A 150 -18.48 -9.50 5.17
N LEU A 151 -17.85 -10.30 4.30
CA LEU A 151 -16.54 -10.88 4.51
C LEU A 151 -15.57 -10.45 3.40
N MET A 152 -14.45 -9.83 3.80
CA MET A 152 -13.38 -9.44 2.88
C MET A 152 -12.24 -10.46 2.94
N ALA A 153 -11.81 -10.99 1.79
CA ALA A 153 -10.58 -11.76 1.70
C ALA A 153 -9.40 -10.85 1.32
N THR A 154 -8.28 -10.98 2.03
CA THR A 154 -7.01 -10.33 1.64
C THR A 154 -6.00 -11.38 1.19
N LEU A 155 -5.68 -11.38 -0.11
CA LEU A 155 -4.74 -12.31 -0.74
C LEU A 155 -3.46 -11.57 -1.12
N PHE A 156 -2.40 -11.74 -0.32
CA PHE A 156 -1.13 -11.04 -0.51
C PHE A 156 -0.02 -12.03 -0.84
N TYR A 157 0.37 -12.08 -2.12
CA TYR A 157 1.48 -12.89 -2.65
C TYR A 157 2.82 -12.16 -2.55
N GLU A 158 2.80 -10.84 -2.33
CA GLU A 158 3.98 -10.04 -1.94
C GLU A 158 3.71 -9.27 -0.63
N PRO A 159 4.69 -9.19 0.30
CA PRO A 159 4.47 -8.60 1.62
C PRO A 159 4.01 -7.13 1.59
N SER A 160 2.88 -6.83 2.22
CA SER A 160 2.44 -5.46 2.56
C SER A 160 1.87 -5.39 3.97
N THR A 161 2.58 -4.78 4.91
CA THR A 161 1.99 -4.52 6.22
C THR A 161 0.99 -3.36 6.13
N ARG A 162 1.38 -2.23 5.52
CA ARG A 162 0.52 -1.02 5.49
C ARG A 162 -0.76 -1.22 4.68
N THR A 163 -0.66 -1.71 3.44
CA THR A 163 -1.84 -1.87 2.57
C THR A 163 -2.80 -2.89 3.15
N ARG A 164 -2.29 -4.02 3.66
CA ARG A 164 -3.14 -5.03 4.31
C ARG A 164 -3.82 -4.47 5.55
N LEU A 165 -3.06 -3.98 6.54
CA LEU A 165 -3.62 -3.51 7.81
C LEU A 165 -4.61 -2.35 7.63
N SER A 166 -4.41 -1.49 6.64
CA SER A 166 -5.34 -0.40 6.37
C SER A 166 -6.65 -0.88 5.73
N PHE A 167 -6.63 -1.89 4.86
CA PHE A 167 -7.85 -2.55 4.38
C PHE A 167 -8.57 -3.31 5.50
N GLU A 168 -7.83 -4.10 6.28
CA GLU A 168 -8.43 -4.85 7.40
C GLU A 168 -9.05 -3.90 8.44
N SER A 169 -8.36 -2.80 8.76
CA SER A 169 -8.87 -1.74 9.63
C SER A 169 -10.14 -1.11 9.04
N ALA A 170 -10.15 -0.80 7.73
CA ALA A 170 -11.31 -0.24 7.06
C ALA A 170 -12.53 -1.18 7.13
N MET A 171 -12.34 -2.46 6.81
CA MET A 171 -13.43 -3.46 6.85
C MET A 171 -13.99 -3.62 8.26
N LYS A 172 -13.11 -3.79 9.26
CA LYS A 172 -13.53 -3.96 10.67
C LYS A 172 -14.24 -2.72 11.22
N ARG A 173 -13.82 -1.52 10.83
CA ARG A 173 -14.48 -0.27 11.23
C ARG A 173 -15.84 -0.06 10.59
N LEU A 174 -16.13 -0.78 9.51
CA LEU A 174 -17.44 -0.85 8.90
C LEU A 174 -18.26 -2.05 9.38
N GLY A 175 -17.78 -2.79 10.39
CA GLY A 175 -18.50 -3.91 11.01
C GLY A 175 -18.38 -5.22 10.22
N GLY A 176 -17.57 -5.23 9.16
CA GLY A 176 -17.29 -6.41 8.36
C GLY A 176 -16.17 -7.28 8.93
N GLU A 177 -16.11 -8.51 8.45
CA GLU A 177 -15.11 -9.50 8.86
C GLU A 177 -14.02 -9.67 7.80
N VAL A 178 -12.88 -10.26 8.20
CA VAL A 178 -11.71 -10.44 7.32
C VAL A 178 -11.21 -11.87 7.33
N LEU A 179 -11.02 -12.44 6.14
CA LEU A 179 -10.22 -13.64 5.91
C LEU A 179 -8.85 -13.25 5.37
N THR A 180 -7.80 -13.50 6.15
CA THR A 180 -6.43 -13.11 5.77
C THR A 180 -5.59 -14.32 5.41
N THR A 181 -4.94 -14.27 4.25
CA THR A 181 -3.80 -15.15 3.94
C THR A 181 -2.58 -14.29 3.62
N GLU A 182 -1.63 -14.26 4.54
CA GLU A 182 -0.32 -13.65 4.30
C GLU A 182 0.60 -14.63 3.58
N ASN A 183 1.50 -14.11 2.74
CA ASN A 183 2.49 -14.89 2.02
C ASN A 183 1.82 -16.08 1.29
N ALA A 184 0.75 -15.80 0.55
CA ALA A 184 -0.03 -16.83 -0.12
C ALA A 184 0.85 -17.73 -1.01
N ARG A 185 1.89 -17.18 -1.61
CA ARG A 185 2.90 -17.94 -2.36
C ARG A 185 3.56 -19.08 -1.55
N GLU A 186 3.78 -18.88 -0.26
CA GLU A 186 4.52 -19.80 0.61
C GLU A 186 3.59 -20.65 1.50
N PHE A 187 2.44 -20.10 1.91
CA PHE A 187 1.56 -20.73 2.92
C PHE A 187 0.16 -21.09 2.42
N SER A 188 -0.17 -20.80 1.15
CA SER A 188 -1.44 -21.22 0.55
C SER A 188 -1.26 -22.38 -0.43
N SER A 189 -2.36 -22.83 -1.05
CA SER A 189 -2.34 -23.80 -2.16
C SER A 189 -1.49 -23.34 -3.35
N ALA A 190 -1.17 -22.05 -3.47
CA ALA A 190 -0.18 -21.57 -4.44
C ALA A 190 1.21 -22.19 -4.22
N ALA A 191 1.60 -22.49 -2.96
CA ALA A 191 2.84 -23.23 -2.67
C ALA A 191 2.82 -24.67 -3.22
N LYS A 192 1.62 -25.19 -3.49
CA LYS A 192 1.36 -26.49 -4.11
C LYS A 192 1.14 -26.40 -5.62
N GLY A 193 1.33 -25.22 -6.22
CA GLY A 193 1.20 -24.98 -7.66
C GLY A 193 -0.21 -24.64 -8.15
N GLU A 194 -1.14 -24.28 -7.25
CA GLU A 194 -2.47 -23.79 -7.66
C GLU A 194 -2.35 -22.50 -8.49
N SER A 195 -3.11 -22.41 -9.58
CA SER A 195 -3.14 -21.23 -10.43
C SER A 195 -3.86 -20.06 -9.72
N LEU A 196 -3.47 -18.82 -10.02
CA LEU A 196 -4.16 -17.64 -9.46
C LEU A 196 -5.67 -17.68 -9.76
N ALA A 197 -6.05 -18.08 -10.98
CA ALA A 197 -7.45 -18.15 -11.36
C ALA A 197 -8.25 -19.15 -10.51
N ASP A 198 -7.66 -20.31 -10.17
CA ASP A 198 -8.33 -21.31 -9.33
C ASP A 198 -8.37 -20.89 -7.86
N SER A 199 -7.32 -20.23 -7.36
CA SER A 199 -7.35 -19.60 -6.04
C SER A 199 -8.48 -18.58 -5.95
N ILE A 200 -8.64 -17.71 -6.95
CA ILE A 200 -9.72 -16.71 -6.98
C ILE A 200 -11.10 -17.37 -7.02
N ARG A 201 -11.30 -18.39 -7.88
CA ARG A 201 -12.55 -19.18 -7.95
C ARG A 201 -12.92 -19.86 -6.64
N THR A 202 -11.93 -20.29 -5.89
CA THR A 202 -12.13 -20.92 -4.60
C THR A 202 -12.48 -19.86 -3.54
N VAL A 203 -11.72 -18.77 -3.47
CA VAL A 203 -11.88 -17.74 -2.43
C VAL A 203 -13.15 -16.91 -2.62
N GLN A 204 -13.59 -16.66 -3.86
CA GLN A 204 -14.85 -15.94 -4.12
C GLN A 204 -16.09 -16.67 -3.57
N ALA A 205 -16.01 -17.98 -3.32
CA ALA A 205 -17.11 -18.73 -2.70
C ALA A 205 -17.20 -18.48 -1.19
N TYR A 206 -16.17 -17.88 -0.58
CA TYR A 206 -16.09 -17.64 0.86
C TYR A 206 -16.29 -16.17 1.21
N ALA A 207 -15.90 -15.25 0.33
CA ALA A 207 -15.83 -13.82 0.62
C ALA A 207 -16.61 -12.99 -0.40
N ASP A 208 -17.13 -11.85 0.05
CA ASP A 208 -17.93 -10.92 -0.76
C ASP A 208 -17.09 -9.91 -1.55
N VAL A 209 -15.81 -9.75 -1.19
CA VAL A 209 -14.83 -8.91 -1.89
C VAL A 209 -13.42 -9.43 -1.65
N ILE A 210 -12.55 -9.34 -2.67
CA ILE A 210 -11.16 -9.79 -2.59
C ILE A 210 -10.21 -8.61 -2.82
N VAL A 211 -9.35 -8.35 -1.85
CA VAL A 211 -8.21 -7.45 -1.98
C VAL A 211 -6.99 -8.26 -2.37
N LEU A 212 -6.49 -8.07 -3.58
CA LEU A 212 -5.39 -8.84 -4.16
C LEU A 212 -4.14 -7.98 -4.28
N ARG A 213 -3.02 -8.50 -3.77
CA ARG A 213 -1.68 -7.98 -4.06
C ARG A 213 -0.82 -9.10 -4.63
N HIS A 214 -0.28 -8.88 -5.82
CA HIS A 214 0.45 -9.90 -6.58
C HIS A 214 1.79 -9.36 -7.09
N TYR A 215 2.77 -10.24 -7.34
CA TYR A 215 4.09 -9.85 -7.82
C TYR A 215 4.18 -9.73 -9.36
N GLU A 216 3.24 -10.35 -10.08
CA GLU A 216 3.08 -10.23 -11.54
C GLU A 216 2.15 -9.06 -11.89
N GLU A 217 2.55 -8.30 -12.91
CA GLU A 217 1.72 -7.27 -13.54
C GLU A 217 0.53 -7.92 -14.28
N GLY A 218 -0.65 -7.29 -14.21
CA GLY A 218 -1.87 -7.79 -14.85
C GLY A 218 -2.60 -8.88 -14.05
N ALA A 219 -2.04 -9.37 -12.95
CA ALA A 219 -2.66 -10.39 -12.11
C ALA A 219 -4.02 -9.95 -11.55
N ALA A 220 -4.17 -8.67 -11.19
CA ALA A 220 -5.46 -8.15 -10.73
C ALA A 220 -6.51 -8.11 -11.85
N LYS A 221 -6.09 -7.82 -13.08
CA LYS A 221 -6.97 -7.87 -14.25
C LYS A 221 -7.44 -9.30 -14.52
N LEU A 222 -6.52 -10.26 -14.55
CA LEU A 222 -6.86 -11.68 -14.68
C LEU A 222 -7.84 -12.14 -13.59
N ALA A 223 -7.59 -11.75 -12.33
CA ALA A 223 -8.49 -12.07 -11.22
C ALA A 223 -9.89 -11.49 -11.43
N SER A 224 -10.01 -10.25 -11.94
CA SER A 224 -11.31 -9.63 -12.20
C SER A 224 -12.12 -10.31 -13.30
N GLU A 225 -11.45 -10.94 -14.27
CA GLU A 225 -12.14 -11.63 -15.38
C GLU A 225 -12.74 -12.97 -14.96
N VAL A 226 -12.24 -13.58 -13.89
CA VAL A 226 -12.71 -14.89 -13.41
C VAL A 226 -13.59 -14.81 -12.16
N ALA A 227 -13.51 -13.71 -11.40
CA ALA A 227 -14.23 -13.53 -10.15
C ALA A 227 -15.69 -13.13 -10.36
N SER A 228 -16.60 -13.67 -9.54
CA SER A 228 -17.99 -13.18 -9.45
C SER A 228 -18.19 -12.12 -8.36
N VAL A 229 -17.12 -11.78 -7.64
CA VAL A 229 -17.11 -10.80 -6.55
C VAL A 229 -16.14 -9.66 -6.88
N PRO A 230 -16.33 -8.45 -6.32
CA PRO A 230 -15.40 -7.35 -6.51
C PRO A 230 -13.94 -7.72 -6.22
N ILE A 231 -13.05 -7.24 -7.09
CA ILE A 231 -11.60 -7.40 -6.98
C ILE A 231 -10.99 -6.02 -6.78
N VAL A 232 -10.14 -5.88 -5.76
CA VAL A 232 -9.42 -4.64 -5.46
C VAL A 232 -7.93 -4.88 -5.64
N ASN A 233 -7.33 -4.20 -6.61
CA ASN A 233 -5.89 -4.20 -6.86
C ASN A 233 -5.15 -3.39 -5.78
N ALA A 234 -4.52 -4.10 -4.84
CA ALA A 234 -3.64 -3.56 -3.82
C ALA A 234 -2.16 -3.50 -4.26
N GLY A 235 -1.89 -3.69 -5.55
CA GLY A 235 -0.58 -3.65 -6.18
C GLY A 235 -0.30 -4.93 -6.98
N ASP A 236 0.01 -4.79 -8.26
CA ASP A 236 0.38 -5.90 -9.16
C ASP A 236 1.76 -5.67 -9.79
N GLY A 237 2.79 -6.25 -9.17
CA GLY A 237 4.17 -6.16 -9.67
C GLY A 237 4.65 -4.71 -9.85
N PRO A 238 5.27 -4.36 -11.01
CA PRO A 238 5.59 -2.99 -11.42
C PRO A 238 4.42 -2.23 -12.09
N GLY A 239 3.23 -2.83 -12.16
CA GLY A 239 2.04 -2.29 -12.83
C GLY A 239 1.38 -1.14 -12.08
N GLN A 240 0.22 -1.39 -11.47
CA GLN A 240 -0.67 -0.36 -10.93
C GLN A 240 -0.87 -0.49 -9.42
N HIS A 241 -1.22 0.61 -8.76
CA HIS A 241 -1.73 0.61 -7.39
C HIS A 241 -2.86 1.64 -7.24
N PRO A 242 -4.05 1.38 -7.80
CA PRO A 242 -5.13 2.37 -7.90
C PRO A 242 -5.55 2.93 -6.55
N THR A 243 -5.66 2.08 -5.52
CA THR A 243 -6.11 2.50 -4.18
C THR A 243 -5.13 3.47 -3.51
N GLN A 244 -3.83 3.35 -3.82
CA GLN A 244 -2.82 4.29 -3.34
C GLN A 244 -2.95 5.62 -4.09
N SER A 245 -3.13 5.61 -5.40
CA SER A 245 -3.30 6.87 -6.12
C SER A 245 -4.60 7.58 -5.77
N LEU A 246 -5.67 6.85 -5.44
CA LEU A 246 -6.93 7.44 -4.93
C LEU A 246 -6.72 8.17 -3.61
N LEU A 247 -6.03 7.56 -2.63
CA LEU A 247 -5.74 8.24 -1.36
C LEU A 247 -4.73 9.37 -1.52
N ASP A 248 -3.83 9.28 -2.50
CA ASP A 248 -2.92 10.35 -2.85
C ASP A 248 -3.69 11.56 -3.39
N MET A 249 -4.57 11.35 -4.38
CA MET A 249 -5.42 12.42 -4.92
C MET A 249 -6.34 13.03 -3.85
N TYR A 250 -6.95 12.22 -3.00
CA TYR A 250 -7.75 12.70 -1.87
C TYR A 250 -6.92 13.55 -0.90
N THR A 251 -5.68 13.15 -0.63
CA THR A 251 -4.78 13.93 0.23
C THR A 251 -4.43 15.27 -0.43
N ILE A 252 -4.10 15.29 -1.72
CA ILE A 252 -3.83 16.54 -2.45
C ILE A 252 -5.04 17.46 -2.37
N GLN A 253 -6.25 16.96 -2.64
CA GLN A 253 -7.46 17.77 -2.58
C GLN A 253 -7.70 18.35 -1.18
N ARG A 254 -7.46 17.58 -0.12
CA ARG A 254 -7.68 18.05 1.26
C ARG A 254 -6.65 19.06 1.73
N GLU A 255 -5.39 18.87 1.35
CA GLU A 255 -4.29 19.71 1.81
C GLU A 255 -4.14 20.97 0.95
N ILE A 256 -4.33 20.87 -0.36
CA ILE A 256 -4.18 21.97 -1.33
C ILE A 256 -5.53 22.65 -1.65
N GLY A 257 -6.65 21.98 -1.40
CA GLY A 257 -8.01 22.48 -1.67
C GLY A 257 -8.46 22.34 -3.13
N ARG A 258 -7.60 21.86 -4.03
CA ARG A 258 -7.89 21.71 -5.47
C ARG A 258 -7.07 20.58 -6.10
N LEU A 259 -7.49 20.16 -7.30
CA LEU A 259 -6.81 19.15 -8.12
C LEU A 259 -6.46 19.63 -9.53
N ASP A 260 -7.04 20.75 -9.98
CA ASP A 260 -6.67 21.45 -11.21
C ASP A 260 -5.66 22.58 -10.89
N ASN A 261 -4.85 22.96 -11.88
CA ASN A 261 -3.86 24.03 -11.77
C ASN A 261 -2.84 23.80 -10.65
N ILE A 262 -2.30 22.58 -10.56
CA ILE A 262 -1.25 22.22 -9.60
C ILE A 262 0.01 21.72 -10.30
N ARG A 263 1.15 22.00 -9.67
CA ARG A 263 2.48 21.53 -10.09
C ARG A 263 2.94 20.44 -9.15
N VAL A 264 3.16 19.23 -9.68
CA VAL A 264 3.50 18.05 -8.89
C VAL A 264 4.87 17.53 -9.29
N GLY A 265 5.81 17.54 -8.33
CA GLY A 265 7.11 16.90 -8.46
C GLY A 265 7.04 15.43 -8.03
N LEU A 266 7.24 14.50 -8.96
CA LEU A 266 7.36 13.07 -8.65
C LEU A 266 8.85 12.72 -8.56
N VAL A 267 9.31 12.34 -7.37
CA VAL A 267 10.74 12.26 -7.05
C VAL A 267 11.14 10.85 -6.61
N GLY A 268 12.26 10.32 -7.11
CA GLY A 268 12.84 9.06 -6.64
C GLY A 268 12.89 7.96 -7.70
N ASP A 269 12.46 6.74 -7.36
CA ASP A 269 12.37 5.62 -8.30
C ASP A 269 11.04 5.68 -9.05
N LEU A 270 11.10 6.14 -10.29
CA LEU A 270 9.95 6.32 -11.17
C LEU A 270 9.79 5.18 -12.18
N ALA A 271 10.86 4.43 -12.44
CA ALA A 271 10.84 3.24 -13.29
C ALA A 271 10.04 2.09 -12.66
N ASN A 272 10.17 1.91 -11.35
CA ASN A 272 9.55 0.81 -10.59
C ASN A 272 8.47 1.30 -9.61
N GLY A 273 8.37 2.61 -9.40
CA GLY A 273 7.40 3.24 -8.51
C GLY A 273 5.98 3.19 -9.05
N ARG A 274 5.30 2.03 -8.95
CA ARG A 274 3.91 1.87 -9.41
C ARG A 274 2.94 2.91 -8.84
N THR A 275 3.19 3.42 -7.63
CA THR A 275 2.33 4.45 -7.00
C THR A 275 2.47 5.80 -7.71
N ALA A 276 3.70 6.21 -8.05
CA ALA A 276 3.94 7.44 -8.82
C ALA A 276 3.40 7.32 -10.26
N ARG A 277 3.52 6.14 -10.87
CA ARG A 277 2.96 5.84 -12.19
C ARG A 277 1.43 5.93 -12.19
N SER A 278 0.76 5.25 -11.25
CA SER A 278 -0.70 5.34 -11.07
C SER A 278 -1.16 6.76 -10.73
N LEU A 279 -0.38 7.53 -9.97
CA LEU A 279 -0.71 8.92 -9.64
C LEU A 279 -0.65 9.83 -10.89
N ALA A 280 0.35 9.64 -11.77
CA ALA A 280 0.45 10.39 -13.02
C ALA A 280 -0.80 10.21 -13.90
N TYR A 281 -1.35 9.01 -13.98
CA TYR A 281 -2.61 8.73 -14.71
C TYR A 281 -3.83 9.47 -14.12
N LEU A 282 -3.89 9.66 -12.80
CA LEU A 282 -5.00 10.40 -12.18
C LEU A 282 -4.81 11.91 -12.32
N LEU A 283 -3.58 12.41 -12.12
CA LEU A 283 -3.25 13.83 -12.31
C LEU A 283 -3.54 14.29 -13.74
N SER A 284 -3.37 13.41 -14.73
CA SER A 284 -3.65 13.71 -16.14
C SER A 284 -5.13 13.99 -16.45
N LYS A 285 -6.04 13.73 -15.50
CA LYS A 285 -7.48 13.93 -15.68
C LYS A 285 -7.92 15.36 -15.33
N PHE A 286 -7.04 16.12 -14.70
CA PHE A 286 -7.30 17.48 -14.23
C PHE A 286 -6.57 18.49 -15.12
N SER A 287 -7.18 19.66 -15.28
CA SER A 287 -6.78 20.70 -16.21
C SER A 287 -5.60 21.50 -15.68
N ASN A 288 -4.72 21.91 -16.60
CA ASN A 288 -3.57 22.79 -16.34
C ASN A 288 -2.62 22.29 -15.24
N ASN A 289 -2.57 20.98 -15.05
CA ASN A 289 -1.57 20.37 -14.17
C ASN A 289 -0.24 20.24 -14.91
N LYS A 290 0.85 20.46 -14.17
CA LYS A 290 2.21 20.20 -14.65
C LYS A 290 2.85 19.12 -13.79
N ILE A 291 3.39 18.09 -14.43
CA ILE A 291 4.09 16.98 -13.75
C ILE A 291 5.59 17.10 -14.01
N ILE A 292 6.39 17.18 -12.95
CA ILE A 292 7.84 17.28 -13.05
C ILE A 292 8.46 15.99 -12.51
N PHE A 293 9.18 15.25 -13.35
CA PHE A 293 9.83 14.00 -12.97
C PHE A 293 11.26 14.26 -12.51
N VAL A 294 11.61 13.85 -11.29
CA VAL A 294 12.96 13.96 -10.72
C VAL A 294 13.46 12.58 -10.31
N ALA A 295 14.30 11.97 -11.15
CA ALA A 295 14.77 10.61 -10.93
C ALA A 295 16.25 10.43 -11.28
N PRO A 296 16.97 9.50 -10.63
CA PRO A 296 18.26 9.06 -11.10
C PRO A 296 18.11 8.39 -12.47
N GLU A 297 19.14 8.48 -13.32
CA GLU A 297 19.13 7.95 -14.70
C GLU A 297 18.61 6.51 -14.77
N VAL A 298 19.11 5.67 -13.86
CA VAL A 298 18.83 4.23 -13.78
C VAL A 298 17.38 3.87 -13.44
N VAL A 299 16.58 4.83 -12.99
CA VAL A 299 15.18 4.65 -12.56
C VAL A 299 14.25 5.77 -13.04
N ARG A 300 14.53 6.34 -14.21
CA ARG A 300 13.69 7.35 -14.86
C ARG A 300 12.28 6.86 -15.15
N MET A 301 11.35 7.81 -15.26
CA MET A 301 10.01 7.51 -15.74
C MET A 301 10.09 6.95 -17.15
N LYS A 302 9.47 5.79 -17.36
CA LYS A 302 9.46 5.12 -18.66
C LYS A 302 8.59 5.88 -19.66
N ASP A 303 8.88 5.68 -20.95
CA ASP A 303 8.26 6.41 -22.04
C ASP A 303 6.75 6.18 -22.13
N ASP A 304 6.25 5.02 -21.70
CA ASP A 304 4.82 4.71 -21.71
C ASP A 304 3.95 5.72 -20.95
N ILE A 305 4.46 6.27 -19.83
CA ILE A 305 3.78 7.32 -19.07
C ILE A 305 3.94 8.68 -19.76
N LYS A 306 5.13 8.98 -20.27
CA LYS A 306 5.44 10.26 -20.94
C LYS A 306 4.63 10.42 -22.23
N ASP A 307 4.55 9.36 -23.02
CA ASP A 307 3.74 9.28 -24.25
C ASP A 307 2.26 9.40 -23.91
N TYR A 308 1.80 8.73 -22.86
CA TYR A 308 0.43 8.87 -22.39
C TYR A 308 0.11 10.33 -22.00
N LEU A 309 0.94 10.97 -21.17
CA LEU A 309 0.73 12.37 -20.77
C LEU A 309 0.72 13.32 -21.97
N THR A 310 1.65 13.12 -22.91
CA THR A 310 1.73 13.89 -24.16
C THR A 310 0.46 13.71 -25.00
N SER A 311 -0.04 12.48 -25.15
CA SER A 311 -1.27 12.19 -25.89
C SER A 311 -2.52 12.84 -25.27
N ARG A 312 -2.46 13.18 -23.97
CA ARG A 312 -3.52 13.85 -23.22
C ARG A 312 -3.33 15.37 -23.14
N GLY A 313 -2.24 15.90 -23.73
CA GLY A 313 -1.93 17.34 -23.68
C GLY A 313 -1.55 17.85 -22.29
N VAL A 314 -1.06 16.97 -21.41
CA VAL A 314 -0.62 17.36 -20.06
C VAL A 314 0.81 17.86 -20.13
N GLU A 315 1.09 19.01 -19.50
CA GLU A 315 2.45 19.54 -19.42
C GLU A 315 3.30 18.66 -18.50
N TRP A 316 4.45 18.21 -18.98
CA TRP A 316 5.41 17.49 -18.17
C TRP A 316 6.85 17.82 -18.58
N GLU A 317 7.77 17.68 -17.64
CA GLU A 317 9.21 17.82 -17.88
C GLU A 317 10.02 16.88 -16.99
N GLU A 318 11.27 16.62 -17.37
CA GLU A 318 12.24 15.92 -16.53
C GLU A 318 13.24 16.93 -15.96
N SER A 319 13.56 16.81 -14.68
CA SER A 319 14.56 17.63 -14.00
C SER A 319 15.53 16.76 -13.21
N SER A 320 16.77 17.23 -13.08
CA SER A 320 17.78 16.64 -12.20
C SER A 320 18.03 17.45 -10.94
N ASP A 321 17.29 18.54 -10.72
CA ASP A 321 17.46 19.43 -9.57
C ASP A 321 16.20 19.41 -8.71
N LEU A 322 16.29 18.76 -7.55
CA LEU A 322 15.19 18.71 -6.57
C LEU A 322 14.89 20.09 -5.97
N MET A 323 15.90 20.94 -5.81
CA MET A 323 15.74 22.24 -5.17
C MET A 323 14.95 23.18 -6.08
N ASP A 324 15.28 23.23 -7.36
CA ASP A 324 14.53 24.02 -8.34
C ASP A 324 13.07 23.55 -8.46
N VAL A 325 12.85 22.24 -8.38
CA VAL A 325 11.50 21.65 -8.38
C VAL A 325 10.73 22.02 -7.12
N ALA A 326 11.37 22.00 -5.94
CA ALA A 326 10.74 22.38 -4.68
C ALA A 326 10.24 23.84 -4.67
N VAL A 327 10.97 24.76 -5.31
CA VAL A 327 10.58 26.19 -5.38
C VAL A 327 9.26 26.40 -6.14
N GLN A 328 8.96 25.54 -7.12
CA GLN A 328 7.83 25.76 -8.04
C GLN A 328 6.65 24.79 -7.86
N CYS A 329 6.81 23.71 -7.07
CA CYS A 329 5.78 22.69 -6.91
C CYS A 329 4.83 22.99 -5.74
N ASP A 330 3.55 22.69 -5.94
CA ASP A 330 2.54 22.62 -4.89
C ASP A 330 2.63 21.30 -4.11
N VAL A 331 3.11 20.23 -4.76
CA VAL A 331 3.23 18.89 -4.18
C VAL A 331 4.57 18.27 -4.56
N ILE A 332 5.35 17.83 -3.58
CA ILE A 332 6.48 16.92 -3.77
C ILE A 332 6.06 15.53 -3.31
N TYR A 333 5.91 14.61 -4.26
CA TYR A 333 5.63 13.21 -3.99
C TYR A 333 6.93 12.40 -4.09
N GLN A 334 7.51 12.13 -2.93
CA GLN A 334 8.77 11.42 -2.80
C GLN A 334 8.54 9.91 -2.77
N THR A 335 9.36 9.15 -3.50
CA THR A 335 9.42 7.69 -3.47
C THR A 335 10.81 7.22 -3.04
N ARG A 336 10.85 6.02 -2.47
CA ARG A 336 12.09 5.32 -2.13
C ARG A 336 12.76 4.72 -3.37
N ILE A 337 14.07 4.58 -3.33
CA ILE A 337 14.79 3.73 -4.29
C ILE A 337 14.59 2.25 -3.90
N GLN A 338 13.98 1.46 -4.80
CA GLN A 338 13.63 0.08 -4.49
C GLN A 338 14.83 -0.86 -4.67
N ARG A 339 15.63 -1.04 -3.61
CA ARG A 339 16.83 -1.92 -3.61
C ARG A 339 16.57 -3.28 -4.24
N GLU A 340 15.42 -3.88 -3.92
CA GLU A 340 15.00 -5.19 -4.41
C GLU A 340 14.84 -5.29 -5.94
N ARG A 341 14.75 -4.17 -6.67
CA ARG A 341 14.58 -4.13 -8.13
C ARG A 341 15.90 -4.06 -8.90
N PHE A 342 17.02 -3.81 -8.21
CA PHE A 342 18.34 -3.71 -8.85
C PHE A 342 19.02 -5.08 -9.05
N GLY A 343 18.58 -6.12 -8.32
CA GLY A 343 19.15 -7.46 -8.45
C GLY A 343 20.66 -7.45 -8.21
N GLY A 344 21.45 -7.87 -9.22
CA GLY A 344 22.92 -7.86 -9.16
C GLY A 344 23.57 -6.48 -9.38
N ARG A 345 22.81 -5.45 -9.79
CA ARG A 345 23.31 -4.10 -10.09
C ARG A 345 23.35 -3.21 -8.85
N MET A 346 24.04 -3.66 -7.81
CA MET A 346 24.09 -2.94 -6.54
C MET A 346 24.83 -1.60 -6.63
N GLU A 347 25.77 -1.45 -7.55
CA GLU A 347 26.46 -0.17 -7.79
C GLU A 347 25.48 0.92 -8.28
N ASP A 348 24.56 0.56 -9.18
CA ASP A 348 23.50 1.47 -9.64
C ASP A 348 22.57 1.89 -8.50
N TYR A 349 22.27 0.96 -7.58
CA TYR A 349 21.47 1.26 -6.39
C TYR A 349 22.17 2.26 -5.48
N GLU A 350 23.44 2.04 -5.13
CA GLU A 350 24.18 2.94 -4.25
C GLU A 350 24.40 4.32 -4.88
N ALA A 351 24.53 4.40 -6.21
CA ALA A 351 24.61 5.67 -6.93
C ALA A 351 23.27 6.44 -7.00
N ALA A 352 22.14 5.71 -7.00
CA ALA A 352 20.80 6.30 -7.03
C ALA A 352 20.29 6.68 -5.63
N ARG A 353 20.62 5.87 -4.62
CA ARG A 353 20.22 6.08 -3.23
C ARG A 353 20.84 7.36 -2.67
N GLY A 354 20.05 8.14 -1.95
CA GLY A 354 20.51 9.37 -1.32
C GLY A 354 20.81 10.52 -2.30
N LYS A 355 20.56 10.35 -3.60
CA LYS A 355 20.73 11.42 -4.59
C LYS A 355 19.70 12.55 -4.41
N TYR A 356 18.45 12.19 -4.14
CA TYR A 356 17.36 13.11 -3.90
C TYR A 356 16.80 12.86 -2.50
N ILE A 357 17.11 13.78 -1.59
CA ILE A 357 16.70 13.73 -0.19
C ILE A 357 15.89 14.98 0.09
N VAL A 358 14.68 14.80 0.64
CA VAL A 358 13.90 15.91 1.21
C VAL A 358 14.41 16.15 2.62
N ASP A 359 15.21 17.20 2.77
CA ASP A 359 15.72 17.69 4.05
C ASP A 359 15.15 19.06 4.41
N ARG A 360 15.62 19.66 5.50
CA ARG A 360 15.18 20.99 5.91
C ARG A 360 15.41 22.06 4.86
N ARG A 361 16.47 21.97 4.04
CA ARG A 361 16.76 22.97 3.00
C ARG A 361 15.73 22.92 1.88
N VAL A 362 15.35 21.70 1.46
CA VAL A 362 14.27 21.49 0.50
C VAL A 362 12.95 22.05 1.07
N MET A 363 12.66 21.78 2.35
CA MET A 363 11.48 22.35 3.02
C MET A 363 11.52 23.87 3.09
N ASP A 364 12.67 24.50 3.33
CA ASP A 364 12.78 25.96 3.41
C ASP A 364 12.54 26.65 2.05
N ALA A 365 12.84 25.96 0.93
CA ALA A 365 12.53 26.45 -0.42
C ALA A 365 11.11 26.12 -0.90
N LEU A 366 10.50 25.07 -0.35
CA LEU A 366 9.15 24.67 -0.68
C LEU A 366 8.16 25.80 -0.35
N GLY A 367 7.13 25.97 -1.19
CA GLY A 367 6.05 26.92 -0.93
C GLY A 367 5.40 26.74 0.46
N LYS A 368 4.85 27.81 1.03
CA LYS A 368 4.21 27.77 2.36
C LYS A 368 2.96 26.90 2.39
N ASP A 369 2.24 26.87 1.28
CA ASP A 369 1.00 26.09 1.12
C ASP A 369 1.24 24.76 0.37
N ALA A 370 2.49 24.50 -0.01
CA ALA A 370 2.88 23.27 -0.69
C ALA A 370 3.13 22.14 0.31
N ILE A 371 3.00 20.89 -0.12
CA ILE A 371 3.11 19.71 0.74
C ILE A 371 4.14 18.70 0.24
N VAL A 372 4.66 17.92 1.19
CA VAL A 372 5.45 16.72 0.90
C VAL A 372 4.63 15.48 1.23
N MET A 373 4.54 14.58 0.26
CA MET A 373 3.85 13.30 0.33
C MET A 373 4.83 12.14 0.11
N HIS A 374 4.51 10.97 0.67
CA HIS A 374 5.30 9.75 0.50
C HIS A 374 4.41 8.52 0.75
N PRO A 375 4.37 7.52 -0.14
CA PRO A 375 3.50 6.34 0.01
C PRO A 375 3.90 5.38 1.15
N LEU A 376 5.00 5.69 1.85
CA LEU A 376 5.72 4.87 2.82
C LEU A 376 6.12 3.44 2.34
N PRO A 377 7.15 2.81 2.93
CA PRO A 377 7.97 3.28 4.04
C PRO A 377 8.98 4.28 3.50
N ARG A 378 9.28 5.31 4.30
CA ARG A 378 10.48 6.08 4.02
C ARG A 378 11.70 5.34 4.56
N LEU A 379 12.84 5.48 3.90
CA LEU A 379 14.15 5.11 4.43
C LEU A 379 14.97 6.38 4.69
N ASP A 380 15.81 6.77 3.75
CA ASP A 380 16.75 7.88 3.83
C ASP A 380 16.39 9.05 2.90
N GLU A 381 15.38 8.88 2.05
CA GLU A 381 14.89 9.86 1.09
C GLU A 381 14.12 11.04 1.72
N ILE A 382 13.75 10.96 3.00
CA ILE A 382 13.20 12.08 3.78
C ILE A 382 13.83 12.04 5.17
N THR A 383 14.45 13.13 5.61
CA THR A 383 15.06 13.21 6.95
C THR A 383 14.01 13.40 8.04
N THR A 384 14.28 12.90 9.25
CA THR A 384 13.28 12.86 10.34
C THR A 384 12.98 14.22 10.98
N ASP A 385 13.85 15.21 10.80
CA ASP A 385 13.63 16.59 11.22
C ASP A 385 12.54 17.30 10.40
N VAL A 386 12.20 16.77 9.22
CA VAL A 386 11.08 17.24 8.39
C VAL A 386 9.71 16.90 8.99
N ASP A 387 9.62 15.87 9.85
CA ASP A 387 8.35 15.37 10.42
C ASP A 387 7.52 16.42 11.14
N SER A 388 8.22 17.36 11.78
CA SER A 388 7.59 18.43 12.56
C SER A 388 7.04 19.56 11.69
N ASP A 389 7.40 19.61 10.40
CA ASP A 389 6.90 20.62 9.48
C ASP A 389 5.43 20.34 9.13
N PRO A 390 4.52 21.33 9.25
CA PRO A 390 3.11 21.11 8.94
C PRO A 390 2.86 20.65 7.49
N ARG A 391 3.74 20.98 6.56
CA ARG A 391 3.67 20.59 5.15
C ARG A 391 4.05 19.12 4.91
N ALA A 392 4.66 18.45 5.89
CA ALA A 392 4.93 17.02 5.86
C ALA A 392 3.63 16.23 6.06
N SER A 393 3.02 15.80 4.95
CA SER A 393 1.67 15.23 4.94
C SER A 393 1.64 13.70 4.94
N TYR A 394 2.77 13.00 4.78
CA TYR A 394 2.83 11.54 4.56
C TYR A 394 2.18 10.67 5.66
N PHE A 395 2.12 11.13 6.92
CA PHE A 395 1.36 10.42 7.96
C PHE A 395 -0.15 10.72 7.89
N ARG A 396 -0.54 11.95 7.53
CA ARG A 396 -1.95 12.29 7.26
C ARG A 396 -2.46 11.56 6.03
N GLN A 397 -1.64 11.45 4.98
CA GLN A 397 -1.84 10.63 3.79
C GLN A 397 -2.11 9.16 4.17
N ALA A 398 -1.31 8.56 5.05
CA ALA A 398 -1.53 7.19 5.50
C ALA A 398 -2.89 7.02 6.22
N ARG A 399 -3.31 8.01 7.02
CA ARG A 399 -4.63 8.03 7.68
C ARG A 399 -5.77 8.20 6.68
N ASN A 400 -5.62 9.10 5.71
CA ASN A 400 -6.54 9.29 4.58
C ASN A 400 -6.75 7.99 3.79
N GLY A 401 -5.73 7.14 3.74
CA GLY A 401 -5.82 5.80 3.18
C GLY A 401 -6.83 4.88 3.87
N VAL A 402 -7.21 5.10 5.12
CA VAL A 402 -8.29 4.33 5.77
C VAL A 402 -9.66 4.81 5.27
N TYR A 403 -9.87 6.12 5.17
CA TYR A 403 -11.13 6.72 4.70
C TYR A 403 -11.46 6.29 3.28
N ILE A 404 -10.48 6.36 2.37
CA ILE A 404 -10.66 5.95 0.99
C ILE A 404 -10.95 4.46 0.88
N ARG A 405 -10.27 3.63 1.67
CA ARG A 405 -10.53 2.18 1.66
C ARG A 405 -11.89 1.83 2.23
N MET A 406 -12.35 2.52 3.27
CA MET A 406 -13.72 2.39 3.79
C MET A 406 -14.74 2.77 2.69
N ALA A 407 -14.53 3.89 2.00
CA ALA A 407 -15.40 4.34 0.93
C ALA A 407 -15.46 3.33 -0.23
N LEU A 408 -14.31 2.82 -0.67
CA LEU A 408 -14.24 1.80 -1.72
C LEU A 408 -14.98 0.52 -1.33
N LEU A 409 -14.79 0.02 -0.10
CA LEU A 409 -15.47 -1.19 0.36
C LEU A 409 -16.99 -0.99 0.42
N LYS A 410 -17.45 0.16 0.96
CA LYS A 410 -18.87 0.53 0.96
C LYS A 410 -19.45 0.55 -0.45
N LEU A 411 -18.83 1.31 -1.35
CA LEU A 411 -19.29 1.49 -2.73
C LEU A 411 -19.34 0.17 -3.52
N LEU A 412 -18.37 -0.72 -3.32
CA LEU A 412 -18.31 -2.02 -4.00
C LEU A 412 -19.38 -3.00 -3.49
N LEU A 413 -19.64 -3.01 -2.19
CA LEU A 413 -20.49 -4.03 -1.56
C LEU A 413 -21.97 -3.62 -1.53
N ILE A 414 -22.25 -2.37 -1.15
CA ILE A 414 -23.61 -1.90 -0.87
C ILE A 414 -24.05 -0.69 -1.70
N GLY A 415 -23.14 -0.03 -2.43
CA GLY A 415 -23.46 1.15 -3.24
C GLY A 415 -23.29 2.47 -2.50
N ARG A 416 -23.91 3.53 -3.05
CA ARG A 416 -23.78 4.91 -2.54
C ARG A 416 -24.52 5.13 -1.23
#